data_AF-A0A132EE63-F1
#
_entry.id   AF-A0A132EE63-F1
#
_cell.length_a   1.000
_cell.length_b   1.000
_cell.length_c   1.000
_cell.angle_alpha   90.00
_cell.angle_beta   90.00
_cell.angle_gamma   90.00
#
_symmetry.space_group_name_H-M   'P 1'
#
loop_
_entity.id
_entity.type
_entity.pdbx_description
1 polymer ?
#
loop_
_entity_poly.entity_id
_entity_poly.type
_entity_poly.pdbx_seq_one_letter_code
_entity_poly.pdbx_strand_id
1 'polypeptide(L)'
;MARYHPEPAPNELSELIDKAVTAVSLPAALAILGVHRTTLMRWRTGKVRVPNAALALLRVWSESKLPGMGREWDGFRFEGNFLVSPAGVRYTPREMLAWHWKDQQLEHQRDRISQLEKIVHDQARRMQAMSSAANDIAHDPTRPPSRPRRAVR
;
A
#
# COMPACT_ATOMS: atom_id res chain seq x y z
N MET A 1 -7.62 5.15 -19.80
CA MET A 1 -7.12 5.79 -21.03
C MET A 1 -6.15 6.89 -20.63
N ALA A 2 -4.89 6.82 -21.07
CA ALA A 2 -3.91 7.87 -20.81
C ALA A 2 -4.40 9.17 -21.45
N ARG A 3 -4.55 10.23 -20.66
CA ARG A 3 -4.99 11.53 -21.18
C ARG A 3 -3.87 12.06 -22.08
N TYR A 4 -4.17 12.25 -23.36
CA TYR A 4 -3.29 12.97 -24.28
C TYR A 4 -3.17 14.40 -23.78
N HIS A 5 -1.96 14.81 -23.39
CA HIS A 5 -1.72 16.20 -23.06
C HIS A 5 -1.51 17.00 -24.36
N PRO A 6 -2.21 18.13 -24.54
CA PRO A 6 -2.09 18.95 -25.73
C PRO A 6 -0.65 19.48 -25.89
N GLU A 7 -0.24 19.77 -27.12
CA GLU A 7 1.08 20.39 -27.36
C GLU A 7 1.16 21.74 -26.65
N PRO A 8 2.21 21.99 -25.85
CA PRO A 8 2.38 23.25 -25.15
C PRO A 8 2.65 24.38 -26.14
N ALA A 9 2.21 25.59 -25.79
CA ALA A 9 2.59 26.78 -26.55
C ALA A 9 4.12 26.98 -26.53
N PRO A 10 4.73 27.69 -27.50
CA PRO A 10 6.18 27.81 -27.59
C PRO A 10 6.86 28.38 -26.34
N ASN A 11 6.21 29.33 -25.65
CA ASN A 11 6.65 29.88 -24.37
C ASN A 11 6.60 28.83 -23.25
N GLU A 12 5.50 28.10 -23.14
CA GLU A 12 5.33 27.01 -22.17
C GLU A 12 6.34 25.88 -22.41
N LEU A 13 6.66 25.59 -23.67
CA LEU A 13 7.64 24.57 -24.04
C LEU A 13 9.06 24.96 -23.57
N SER A 14 9.46 26.23 -23.73
CA SER A 14 10.76 26.68 -23.23
C SER A 14 10.83 26.58 -21.71
N GLU A 15 9.79 27.03 -21.00
CA GLU A 15 9.75 26.93 -19.53
C GLU A 15 9.79 25.48 -19.04
N LEU A 16 9.08 24.58 -19.72
CA LEU A 16 9.05 23.16 -19.42
C LEU A 16 10.43 22.53 -19.61
N ILE A 17 11.12 22.85 -20.72
CA ILE A 17 12.49 22.39 -20.96
C ILE A 17 13.43 22.93 -19.87
N ASP A 18 13.29 24.19 -19.48
CA ASP A 18 14.16 24.81 -18.48
C ASP A 18 13.99 24.21 -17.08
N LYS A 19 12.73 23.98 -16.66
CA LYS A 19 12.42 23.27 -15.41
C LYS A 19 12.96 21.85 -15.43
N ALA A 20 12.73 21.11 -16.52
CA ALA A 20 13.19 19.75 -16.69
C ALA A 20 14.73 19.64 -16.64
N VAL A 21 15.44 20.51 -17.36
CA VAL A 21 16.91 20.57 -17.36
C VAL A 21 17.46 20.94 -16.00
N THR A 22 16.80 21.85 -15.27
CA THR A 22 17.19 22.21 -13.90
C THR A 22 17.01 21.02 -12.95
N ALA A 23 15.95 20.23 -13.11
CA ALA A 23 15.65 19.09 -12.25
C ALA A 23 16.69 17.96 -12.35
N VAL A 24 17.22 17.69 -13.55
CA VAL A 24 18.16 16.56 -13.77
C VAL A 24 19.59 16.98 -14.12
N SER A 25 19.86 18.27 -14.34
CA SER A 25 21.05 18.84 -14.97
C SER A 25 21.12 18.71 -16.49
N LEU A 26 21.78 19.66 -17.17
CA LEU A 26 21.94 19.64 -18.63
C LEU A 26 22.68 18.40 -19.15
N PRO A 27 23.83 17.96 -18.58
CA PRO A 27 24.51 16.77 -19.08
C PRO A 27 23.65 15.51 -19.00
N ALA A 28 22.93 15.31 -17.88
CA ALA A 28 22.05 14.16 -17.73
C ALA A 28 20.83 14.25 -18.66
N ALA A 29 20.22 15.44 -18.80
CA ALA A 29 19.11 15.64 -19.73
C ALA A 29 19.49 15.24 -21.16
N LEU A 30 20.66 15.68 -21.65
CA LEU A 30 21.14 15.33 -22.98
C LEU A 30 21.40 13.82 -23.13
N ALA A 31 22.01 13.20 -22.13
CA ALA A 31 22.30 11.77 -22.13
C ALA A 31 21.02 10.92 -22.13
N ILE A 32 20.04 11.24 -21.27
CA ILE A 32 18.82 10.46 -21.14
C ILE A 32 17.89 10.68 -22.35
N LEU A 33 17.80 11.90 -22.87
CA LEU A 33 17.03 12.18 -24.09
C LEU A 33 17.70 11.62 -25.35
N GLY A 34 19.00 11.28 -25.29
CA GLY A 34 19.77 10.81 -26.43
C GLY A 34 19.93 11.88 -27.51
N VAL A 35 20.00 13.16 -27.13
CA VAL A 35 20.08 14.28 -28.08
C VAL A 35 21.26 15.19 -27.82
N HIS A 36 21.73 15.85 -28.89
CA HIS A 36 22.76 16.87 -28.79
C HIS A 36 22.21 18.21 -28.27
N ARG A 37 23.08 19.04 -27.68
CA ARG A 37 22.73 20.38 -27.15
C ARG A 37 22.03 21.26 -28.19
N THR A 38 22.44 21.17 -29.46
CA THR A 38 21.84 21.93 -30.56
C THR A 38 20.39 21.52 -30.84
N THR A 39 20.07 20.23 -30.73
CA THR A 39 18.71 19.71 -30.87
C THR A 39 17.82 20.24 -29.76
N LEU A 40 18.30 20.19 -28.50
CA LEU A 40 17.58 20.74 -27.35
C LEU A 40 17.31 22.25 -27.50
N MET A 41 18.27 23.01 -28.04
CA MET A 41 18.10 24.43 -28.33
C MET A 41 17.07 24.70 -29.44
N ARG A 42 17.01 23.84 -30.47
CA ARG A 42 15.99 23.94 -31.53
C ARG A 42 14.59 23.64 -31.00
N TRP A 43 14.46 22.70 -30.07
CA TRP A 43 13.21 22.46 -29.35
C TRP A 43 12.81 23.66 -28.50
N ARG A 44 13.74 24.20 -27.71
CA ARG A 44 13.50 25.37 -26.84
C ARG A 44 13.06 26.62 -27.61
N THR A 45 13.58 26.81 -28.82
CA THR A 45 13.23 27.93 -29.71
C THR A 45 12.01 27.67 -30.59
N GLY A 46 11.38 26.49 -30.48
CA GLY A 46 10.25 26.10 -31.33
C GLY A 46 10.59 25.87 -32.80
N LYS A 47 11.89 25.86 -33.17
CA LYS A 47 12.32 25.66 -34.56
C LYS A 47 12.04 24.25 -35.07
N VAL A 48 11.97 23.27 -34.17
CA VAL A 48 11.68 21.86 -34.49
C VAL A 48 10.74 21.31 -33.44
N ARG A 49 9.75 20.52 -33.89
CA ARG A 49 8.81 19.81 -33.02
C ARG A 49 9.53 18.82 -32.12
N VAL A 50 9.13 18.76 -30.85
CA VAL A 50 9.65 17.78 -29.89
C VAL A 50 8.98 16.43 -30.12
N PRO A 51 9.74 15.32 -30.26
CA PRO A 51 9.16 13.99 -30.32
C PRO A 51 8.29 13.69 -29.08
N ASN A 52 7.16 13.01 -29.25
CA ASN A 52 6.20 12.77 -28.16
C ASN A 52 6.81 12.07 -26.94
N ALA A 53 7.72 11.10 -27.16
CA ALA A 53 8.43 10.42 -26.07
C ALA A 53 9.33 11.38 -25.28
N ALA A 54 10.06 12.27 -25.97
CA ALA A 54 10.88 13.29 -25.33
C ALA A 54 10.02 14.31 -24.57
N LEU A 55 8.90 14.74 -25.16
CA LEU A 55 7.95 15.65 -24.50
C LEU A 55 7.35 15.03 -23.23
N ALA A 56 6.99 13.75 -23.27
CA ALA A 56 6.49 13.04 -22.11
C ALA A 56 7.55 12.99 -20.99
N LEU A 57 8.80 12.70 -21.34
CA LEU A 57 9.88 12.66 -20.35
C LEU A 57 10.19 14.03 -19.75
N LEU A 58 10.21 15.08 -20.58
CA LEU A 58 10.39 16.45 -20.10
C LEU A 58 9.27 16.85 -19.12
N ARG A 59 8.01 16.47 -19.40
CA ARG A 59 6.87 16.67 -18.47
C ARG A 59 7.06 15.90 -17.17
N VAL A 60 7.54 14.66 -17.24
CA VAL A 60 7.83 13.86 -16.03
C VAL A 60 8.85 14.59 -15.14
N TRP A 61 9.90 15.16 -15.73
CA TRP A 61 10.91 15.89 -14.94
C TRP A 61 10.44 17.26 -14.45
N SER A 62 9.62 17.97 -15.23
CA SER A 62 9.16 19.32 -14.86
C SER A 62 7.98 19.30 -13.89
N GLU A 63 7.07 18.34 -14.04
CA GLU A 63 5.82 18.25 -13.28
C GLU A 63 5.84 17.15 -12.22
N SER A 64 6.85 16.27 -12.25
CA SER A 64 6.96 15.10 -11.38
C SER A 64 5.75 14.16 -11.46
N LYS A 65 5.09 14.12 -12.62
CA LYS A 65 3.91 13.31 -12.93
C LYS A 65 4.23 12.29 -14.01
N LEU A 66 3.82 11.04 -13.81
CA LEU A 66 3.98 9.99 -14.82
C LEU A 66 2.83 10.04 -15.84
N PRO A 67 3.10 9.88 -17.15
CA PRO A 67 2.07 9.82 -18.16
C PRO A 67 1.17 8.59 -17.93
N GLY A 68 -0.14 8.76 -18.11
CA GLY A 68 -1.11 7.67 -17.96
C GLY A 68 -1.53 7.36 -16.53
N MET A 69 -1.11 8.16 -15.54
CA MET A 69 -1.63 8.09 -14.18
C MET A 69 -3.17 8.23 -14.16
N GLY A 70 -3.82 7.32 -13.43
CA GLY A 70 -5.27 7.37 -13.18
C GLY A 70 -5.65 8.53 -12.26
N ARG A 71 -6.95 8.84 -12.15
CA ARG A 71 -7.46 9.93 -11.28
C ARG A 71 -7.02 9.81 -9.81
N GLU A 72 -6.77 8.59 -9.35
CA GLU A 72 -6.33 8.32 -7.98
C GLU A 72 -4.93 8.87 -7.67
N TRP A 73 -4.12 9.13 -8.69
CA TRP A 73 -2.79 9.71 -8.57
C TRP A 73 -2.79 11.24 -8.74
N ASP A 74 -3.97 11.85 -8.93
CA ASP A 74 -4.07 13.30 -9.09
C ASP A 74 -3.56 14.00 -7.81
N GLY A 75 -2.56 14.87 -7.99
CA GLY A 75 -1.91 15.62 -6.91
C GLY A 75 -0.72 14.91 -6.25
N PHE A 76 -0.49 13.63 -6.55
CA PHE A 76 0.76 12.97 -6.20
C PHE A 76 1.90 13.45 -7.10
N ARG A 77 3.09 13.59 -6.53
CA ARG A 77 4.30 13.99 -7.27
C ARG A 77 5.56 13.41 -6.65
N PHE A 78 6.59 13.20 -7.46
CA PHE A 78 7.93 12.88 -6.97
C PHE A 78 8.73 14.15 -6.64
N GLU A 79 9.33 14.21 -5.46
CA GLU A 79 10.25 15.27 -5.06
C GLU A 79 11.56 14.62 -4.57
N GLY A 80 12.57 14.58 -5.43
CA GLY A 80 13.79 13.82 -5.16
C GLY A 80 13.49 12.33 -4.91
N ASN A 81 13.78 11.86 -3.69
CA ASN A 81 13.56 10.46 -3.28
C ASN A 81 12.22 10.23 -2.55
N PHE A 82 11.33 11.21 -2.56
CA PHE A 82 10.04 11.14 -1.87
C PHE A 82 8.88 11.10 -2.86
N LEU A 83 7.87 10.28 -2.58
CA LEU A 83 6.54 10.49 -3.14
C LEU A 83 5.78 11.44 -2.22
N VAL A 84 5.30 12.56 -2.77
CA VAL A 84 4.51 13.54 -2.03
C VAL A 84 3.04 13.39 -2.38
N SER A 85 2.20 13.25 -1.37
CA SER A 85 0.74 13.19 -1.51
C SER A 85 0.13 14.55 -1.85
N PRO A 86 -1.13 14.59 -2.30
CA PRO A 86 -1.87 15.85 -2.48
C PRO A 86 -1.98 16.66 -1.18
N ALA A 87 -1.98 15.99 -0.03
CA ALA A 87 -1.98 16.61 1.30
C ALA A 87 -0.60 17.14 1.73
N GLY A 88 0.44 17.00 0.90
CA GLY A 88 1.80 17.45 1.19
C GLY A 88 2.62 16.49 2.05
N VAL A 89 2.07 15.34 2.45
CA VAL A 89 2.80 14.30 3.19
C VAL A 89 3.84 13.65 2.28
N ARG A 90 5.06 13.53 2.77
CA ARG A 90 6.18 12.90 2.05
C ARG A 90 6.33 11.45 2.50
N TYR A 91 6.49 10.55 1.54
CA TYR A 91 6.70 9.13 1.76
C TYR A 91 8.03 8.71 1.15
N THR A 92 8.88 8.09 1.97
CA THR A 92 10.08 7.39 1.52
C THR A 92 9.73 6.00 0.99
N PRO A 93 10.56 5.42 0.11
CA PRO A 93 10.40 4.03 -0.32
C PRO A 93 10.34 3.04 0.86
N ARG A 94 11.08 3.33 1.94
CA ARG A 94 11.08 2.50 3.15
C ARG A 94 9.75 2.54 3.89
N GLU A 95 9.12 3.71 4.01
CA GLU A 95 7.81 3.86 4.65
C GLU A 95 6.71 3.17 3.86
N MET A 96 6.74 3.28 2.53
CA MET A 96 5.81 2.55 1.66
C MET A 96 5.96 1.04 1.81
N LEU A 97 7.20 0.54 1.84
CA LEU A 97 7.45 -0.89 2.08
C LEU A 97 7.01 -1.31 3.49
N ALA A 98 7.17 -0.43 4.49
CA ALA A 98 6.72 -0.67 5.85
C ALA A 98 5.19 -0.84 5.94
N TRP A 99 4.40 -0.22 5.05
CA TRP A 99 2.95 -0.47 5.01
C TRP A 99 2.63 -1.90 4.62
N HIS A 100 3.33 -2.47 3.65
CA HIS A 100 3.15 -3.87 3.29
C HIS A 100 3.42 -4.82 4.48
N TRP A 101 4.50 -4.57 5.23
CA TRP A 101 4.81 -5.35 6.43
C TRP A 101 3.77 -5.16 7.55
N LYS A 102 3.27 -3.93 7.72
CA LYS A 102 2.20 -3.64 8.69
C LYS A 102 0.92 -4.37 8.33
N ASP A 103 0.53 -4.39 7.06
CA ASP A 103 -0.66 -5.10 6.62
C ASP A 103 -0.53 -6.61 6.87
N GLN A 104 0.63 -7.20 6.55
CA GLN A 104 0.91 -8.60 6.88
C GLN A 104 0.85 -8.87 8.39
N GLN A 105 1.42 -7.97 9.20
CA GLN A 105 1.40 -8.09 10.65
C GLN A 105 -0.03 -8.00 11.20
N LEU A 106 -0.84 -7.06 10.69
CA LEU A 106 -2.23 -6.91 11.07
C LEU A 106 -3.04 -8.14 10.72
N GLU A 107 -2.81 -8.73 9.55
CA GLU A 107 -3.50 -9.96 9.13
C GLU A 107 -3.14 -11.14 10.03
N HIS A 108 -1.84 -11.34 10.30
CA HIS A 108 -1.39 -12.39 11.21
C HIS A 108 -1.93 -12.19 12.64
N GLN A 109 -2.04 -10.95 13.10
CA GLN A 109 -2.64 -10.63 14.39
C GLN A 109 -4.14 -10.97 14.42
N ARG A 110 -4.88 -10.66 13.35
CA ARG A 110 -6.30 -11.03 13.23
C ARG A 110 -6.49 -12.55 13.28
N ASP A 111 -5.68 -13.30 12.55
CA ASP A 111 -5.73 -14.77 12.56
C ASP A 111 -5.47 -15.33 13.95
N ARG A 112 -4.45 -14.80 14.64
CA ARG A 112 -4.09 -15.23 16.00
C ARG A 112 -5.21 -14.94 16.99
N ILE A 113 -5.85 -13.77 16.90
CA ILE A 113 -7.00 -13.42 17.74
C ILE A 113 -8.14 -14.41 17.50
N SER A 114 -8.47 -14.69 16.23
CA SER A 114 -9.54 -15.65 15.90
C SER A 114 -9.25 -17.07 16.41
N GLN A 115 -8.00 -17.52 16.33
CA GLN A 115 -7.59 -18.82 16.88
C GLN A 115 -7.73 -18.88 18.40
N LEU A 116 -7.28 -17.83 19.10
CA LEU A 116 -7.40 -17.74 20.55
C LEU A 116 -8.86 -17.71 20.99
N GLU A 117 -9.72 -16.96 20.30
CA GLU A 117 -11.15 -16.93 20.56
C GLU A 117 -11.79 -18.31 20.42
N LYS A 118 -11.43 -19.09 19.40
CA LYS A 118 -11.89 -20.48 19.22
C LYS A 118 -11.44 -21.38 20.37
N ILE A 119 -10.17 -21.31 20.76
CA ILE A 119 -9.63 -22.11 21.87
C ILE A 119 -10.36 -21.77 23.17
N VAL A 120 -10.58 -20.49 23.46
CA VAL A 120 -11.29 -20.03 24.66
C VAL A 120 -12.73 -20.55 24.66
N HIS A 121 -13.44 -20.45 23.52
CA HIS A 121 -14.80 -20.98 23.40
C HIS A 121 -14.85 -22.51 23.58
N ASP A 122 -13.91 -23.25 23.01
CA ASP A 122 -13.82 -24.71 23.16
C ASP A 122 -13.55 -25.12 24.60
N GLN A 123 -12.63 -24.41 25.28
CA GLN A 123 -12.34 -24.65 26.69
C GLN A 123 -13.54 -24.33 27.58
N ALA A 124 -14.24 -23.21 27.33
CA ALA A 124 -15.46 -22.85 28.05
C ALA A 124 -16.56 -23.91 27.88
N ARG A 125 -16.77 -24.40 26.65
CA ARG A 125 -17.70 -25.50 26.37
C ARG A 125 -17.32 -26.78 27.11
N ARG A 126 -16.04 -27.17 27.11
CA ARG A 126 -15.55 -28.36 27.83
C ARG A 126 -15.75 -28.24 29.34
N MET A 127 -15.45 -27.09 29.94
CA MET A 127 -15.66 -26.85 31.37
C MET A 127 -17.13 -26.93 31.75
N GLN A 128 -18.02 -26.35 30.95
CA GLN A 128 -19.47 -26.46 31.17
C GLN A 128 -19.96 -27.91 31.07
N ALA A 129 -19.49 -28.67 30.08
CA ALA A 129 -19.85 -30.09 29.95
C ALA A 129 -19.37 -30.94 31.14
N MET A 130 -18.15 -30.73 31.63
CA MET A 130 -17.64 -31.43 32.82
C MET A 130 -18.41 -31.05 34.09
N SER A 131 -18.78 -29.77 34.26
CA SER A 131 -19.59 -29.30 35.39
C SER A 131 -21.01 -29.88 35.38
N SER A 132 -21.64 -29.95 34.21
CA SER A 132 -22.98 -30.57 34.06
C SER A 132 -22.95 -32.07 34.41
N ALA A 133 -21.95 -32.81 33.90
CA ALA A 133 -21.80 -34.24 34.18
C ALA A 133 -21.53 -34.53 35.67
N ALA A 134 -20.83 -33.63 36.39
CA ALA A 134 -20.61 -33.75 37.83
C ALA A 134 -21.90 -33.53 38.64
N ASN A 135 -22.81 -32.67 38.16
CA ASN A 135 -24.09 -32.40 38.80
C ASN A 135 -25.12 -33.51 38.57
N ASP A 136 -25.10 -34.18 37.41
CA ASP A 136 -26.06 -35.26 37.08
C ASP A 136 -25.83 -36.55 37.90
N ILE A 137 -24.60 -36.81 38.37
CA ILE A 137 -24.29 -37.96 39.25
C ILE A 137 -24.70 -37.70 40.71
N ALA A 138 -24.84 -36.43 41.11
CA ALA A 138 -25.04 -36.04 42.50
C ALA A 138 -26.52 -35.92 42.93
N HIS A 139 -27.49 -36.03 42.02
CA HIS A 139 -28.90 -35.85 42.38
C HIS A 139 -29.86 -36.77 41.61
N ASP A 140 -29.76 -38.08 41.86
CA ASP A 140 -30.93 -38.95 41.73
C ASP A 140 -31.59 -39.11 43.12
N PRO A 141 -32.60 -38.29 43.47
CA PRO A 141 -33.31 -38.40 44.74
C PRO A 141 -34.15 -39.70 44.84
N THR A 142 -34.20 -40.53 43.79
CA THR A 142 -35.00 -41.77 43.76
C THR A 142 -34.17 -43.03 44.04
N ARG A 143 -32.85 -42.94 44.17
CA ARG A 143 -31.98 -44.09 44.48
C ARG A 143 -31.60 -44.13 45.96
N PRO A 144 -32.25 -44.97 46.79
CA PRO A 144 -31.85 -45.12 48.19
C PRO A 144 -30.47 -45.79 48.30
N PRO A 145 -29.64 -45.42 49.30
CA PRO A 145 -28.32 -46.01 49.48
C PRO A 145 -28.43 -47.53 49.74
N SER A 146 -27.63 -48.31 49.04
CA SER A 146 -27.58 -49.77 49.16
C SER A 146 -27.15 -50.18 50.57
N ARG A 147 -28.07 -50.79 51.32
CA ARG A 147 -27.87 -51.25 52.71
C ARG A 147 -26.84 -52.40 52.75
N PRO A 148 -25.86 -52.38 53.66
CA PRO A 148 -24.86 -53.45 53.74
C PRO A 148 -25.51 -54.79 54.15
N ARG A 149 -25.17 -55.84 53.41
CA ARG A 149 -25.65 -57.21 53.61
C ARG A 149 -25.07 -57.77 54.91
N ARG A 150 -25.93 -57.96 55.93
CA ARG A 150 -25.54 -58.58 57.21
C ARG A 150 -25.31 -60.07 56.96
N ALA A 151 -24.08 -60.54 57.14
CA ALA A 151 -23.75 -61.96 57.12
C ALA A 151 -24.42 -62.65 58.32
N VAL A 152 -25.23 -63.67 58.05
CA VAL A 152 -25.82 -64.54 59.08
C VAL A 152 -24.81 -65.67 59.31
N ARG A 153 -24.48 -65.89 60.59
CA ARG A 153 -23.61 -66.96 61.09
C ARG A 153 -24.23 -68.34 60.91
#